data_AF-A0A022QXL0-F1
#
_entry.id   AF-A0A022QXL0-F1
#
_cell.length_a   1.000
_cell.length_b   1.000
_cell.length_c   1.000
_cell.angle_alpha   90.00
_cell.angle_beta   90.00
_cell.angle_gamma   90.00
#
_symmetry.space_group_name_H-M   'P 1'
#
loop_
_entity.id
_entity.type
_entity.pdbx_description
1 polymer ?
#
loop_
_entity_poly.entity_id
_entity_poly.type
_entity_poly.pdbx_seq_one_letter_code
_entity_poly.pdbx_strand_id
1 'polypeptide(L)'
;MKFWKILRRLLDEIFPDWQDEFISYKDLKQQLKLIYPVENLVDDDDNIERSTKRPRLRDDNQRDESKEVTQEMKFFVKLLEREIKKFNCFFMDKEEEYVIRFKMLKEDVAEAKDSREELMKVGRKLVDFHGEMILLENYSALNYTGLLKILKKYDKKSGDLIRLPFIRKVLHEPFFRTELVNKLAKECEIMIYRIFSRNEKLGPPEYPDEAAAEEETEKLEVPEELEEIKCMENMYLRLTISALRTLKEIRSGSSTLDIFSLPPINQ
;
A
#
# COMPACT_ATOMS: atom_id res chain seq x y z
N MET A 1 15.05 4.37 -12.79
CA MET A 1 13.79 3.56 -12.62
C MET A 1 12.52 4.42 -12.56
N LYS A 2 11.46 4.08 -13.30
CA LYS A 2 10.21 4.88 -13.44
C LYS A 2 9.11 4.44 -12.45
N PHE A 3 8.98 5.14 -11.31
CA PHE A 3 7.97 4.86 -10.26
C PHE A 3 6.56 4.56 -10.78
N TRP A 4 6.02 5.38 -11.68
CA TRP A 4 4.66 5.20 -12.20
C TRP A 4 4.48 3.90 -13.00
N LYS A 5 5.55 3.37 -13.63
CA LYS A 5 5.50 2.08 -14.34
C LYS A 5 5.42 0.92 -13.35
N ILE A 6 6.17 1.03 -12.26
CA ILE A 6 6.18 0.05 -11.17
C ILE A 6 4.81 0.05 -10.48
N LEU A 7 4.29 1.23 -10.14
CA LEU A 7 2.96 1.38 -9.56
C LEU A 7 1.90 0.79 -10.51
N ARG A 8 1.92 1.14 -11.80
CA ARG A 8 0.92 0.63 -12.75
C ARG A 8 0.97 -0.89 -12.91
N ARG A 9 2.15 -1.48 -13.06
CA ARG A 9 2.33 -2.95 -13.08
C ARG A 9 1.71 -3.58 -11.82
N LEU A 10 1.91 -2.95 -10.67
CA LEU A 10 1.35 -3.41 -9.41
C LEU A 10 -0.19 -3.33 -9.41
N LEU A 11 -0.75 -2.23 -9.87
CA LEU A 11 -2.20 -2.03 -9.91
C LEU A 11 -2.87 -3.02 -10.87
N ASP A 12 -2.23 -3.30 -12.02
CA ASP A 12 -2.70 -4.28 -13.01
C ASP A 12 -2.68 -5.71 -12.45
N GLU A 13 -1.72 -6.04 -11.57
CA GLU A 13 -1.59 -7.38 -10.97
C GLU A 13 -2.45 -7.56 -9.71
N ILE A 14 -2.65 -6.50 -8.93
CA ILE A 14 -3.14 -6.63 -7.55
C ILE A 14 -4.56 -6.09 -7.35
N PHE A 15 -4.94 -5.03 -8.05
CA PHE A 15 -6.08 -4.21 -7.62
C PHE A 15 -6.95 -3.70 -8.78
N PRO A 16 -7.66 -4.56 -9.56
CA PRO A 16 -8.57 -4.05 -10.59
C PRO A 16 -9.58 -3.04 -10.02
N ASP A 17 -10.08 -3.28 -8.80
CA ASP A 17 -11.14 -2.47 -8.20
C ASP A 17 -10.64 -1.22 -7.49
N TRP A 18 -9.36 -1.15 -7.08
CA TRP A 18 -8.82 0.01 -6.36
C TRP A 18 -7.96 0.91 -7.26
N GLN A 19 -7.76 0.58 -8.55
CA GLN A 19 -6.83 1.31 -9.43
C GLN A 19 -7.08 2.82 -9.45
N ASP A 20 -8.36 3.20 -9.55
CA ASP A 20 -8.77 4.60 -9.67
C ASP A 20 -8.60 5.39 -8.36
N GLU A 21 -8.46 4.69 -7.24
CA GLU A 21 -8.28 5.25 -5.91
C GLU A 21 -6.80 5.58 -5.62
N PHE A 22 -5.85 5.01 -6.36
CA PHE A 22 -4.44 5.37 -6.24
C PHE A 22 -4.12 6.71 -6.88
N ILE A 23 -2.97 7.27 -6.51
CA ILE A 23 -2.48 8.55 -7.03
C ILE A 23 -2.41 8.58 -8.57
N SER A 24 -3.06 9.59 -9.17
CA SER A 24 -3.02 9.90 -10.60
C SER A 24 -1.69 10.54 -10.99
N TYR A 25 -0.59 9.82 -10.77
CA TYR A 25 0.78 10.34 -10.89
C TYR A 25 1.11 10.82 -12.31
N LYS A 26 0.52 10.19 -13.33
CA LYS A 26 0.70 10.58 -14.74
C LYS A 26 0.12 11.98 -14.99
N ASP A 27 -1.08 12.25 -14.50
CA ASP A 27 -1.79 13.51 -14.71
C ASP A 27 -1.09 14.64 -13.96
N LEU A 28 -0.71 14.39 -12.70
CA LEU A 28 0.10 15.33 -11.92
C LEU A 28 1.43 15.65 -12.63
N LYS A 29 2.10 14.64 -13.21
CA LYS A 29 3.34 14.84 -13.97
C LYS A 29 3.11 15.62 -15.27
N GLN A 30 1.99 15.41 -15.96
CA GLN A 30 1.64 16.16 -17.16
C GLN A 30 1.39 17.62 -16.84
N GLN A 31 0.69 17.91 -15.74
CA GLN A 31 0.47 19.27 -15.27
C GLN A 31 1.81 19.96 -14.96
N LEU A 32 2.73 19.29 -14.25
CA LEU A 32 4.10 19.83 -14.05
C LEU A 32 4.89 20.11 -15.34
N LYS A 33 4.52 19.53 -16.48
CA LYS A 33 5.12 19.88 -17.79
C LYS A 33 4.48 21.12 -18.40
N LEU A 34 3.21 21.37 -18.14
CA LEU A 34 2.50 22.57 -18.62
C LEU A 34 2.93 23.82 -17.85
N ILE A 35 3.15 23.70 -16.53
CA ILE A 35 3.61 24.82 -15.68
C ILE A 35 5.07 25.21 -16.01
N TYR A 36 5.90 24.20 -16.27
CA TYR A 36 7.30 24.38 -16.64
C TYR A 36 7.59 23.59 -17.92
N PRO A 37 7.24 24.14 -19.10
CA PRO A 37 7.62 23.59 -20.39
C PRO A 37 9.15 23.53 -20.42
N VAL A 38 9.71 22.36 -20.70
CA VAL A 38 11.16 22.21 -20.74
C VAL A 38 11.68 22.88 -22.01
N GLU A 39 12.19 24.11 -21.92
CA GLU A 39 13.19 24.60 -22.86
C GLU A 39 14.55 24.02 -22.44
N ASN A 40 14.96 22.98 -23.17
CA ASN A 40 16.31 22.42 -23.22
C ASN A 40 16.97 22.02 -21.89
N LEU A 41 16.63 20.83 -21.37
CA LEU A 41 17.63 19.94 -20.78
C LEU A 41 17.28 18.49 -21.07
N VAL A 42 18.29 17.82 -21.62
CA VAL A 42 18.37 16.44 -22.11
C VAL A 42 17.66 15.45 -21.18
N ASP A 43 16.98 14.46 -21.78
CA ASP A 43 16.47 13.26 -21.14
C ASP A 43 17.62 12.46 -20.48
N ASP A 44 18.13 12.93 -19.34
CA ASP A 44 18.96 12.13 -18.44
C ASP A 44 18.07 11.68 -17.26
N ASP A 45 17.32 10.61 -17.51
CA ASP A 45 16.36 10.01 -16.58
C ASP A 45 17.03 9.07 -15.55
N ASP A 46 18.36 8.90 -15.57
CA ASP A 46 19.07 8.04 -14.63
C ASP A 46 20.55 8.48 -14.42
N ASN A 47 20.78 9.56 -13.65
CA ASN A 47 22.01 9.69 -12.85
C ASN A 47 21.77 10.58 -11.63
N ILE A 48 21.41 9.95 -10.51
CA ILE A 48 21.31 10.58 -9.19
C ILE A 48 22.71 10.60 -8.58
N GLU A 49 23.64 11.36 -9.16
CA GLU A 49 24.83 11.85 -8.46
C GLU A 49 25.54 12.93 -9.28
N ARG A 50 25.92 14.02 -8.60
CA ARG A 50 26.75 15.14 -9.06
C ARG A 50 26.12 16.13 -10.06
N SER A 51 25.46 17.14 -9.50
CA SER A 51 25.74 18.52 -9.88
C SER A 51 25.45 19.49 -8.74
N THR A 52 26.40 19.60 -7.80
CA THR A 52 26.56 20.80 -6.96
C THR A 52 27.07 21.94 -7.84
N LYS A 53 26.18 22.56 -8.61
CA LYS A 53 26.43 23.92 -9.13
C LYS A 53 25.27 24.80 -8.74
N ARG A 54 25.40 25.38 -7.54
CA ARG A 54 24.71 26.61 -7.14
C ARG A 54 24.82 27.60 -8.31
N PRO A 55 23.71 28.21 -8.76
CA PRO A 55 23.82 29.40 -9.61
C PRO A 55 24.63 30.44 -8.82
N ARG A 56 25.75 30.90 -9.39
CA ARG A 56 26.53 31.98 -8.80
C ARG A 56 25.63 33.21 -8.71
N LEU A 57 25.54 33.79 -7.51
CA LEU A 57 24.94 35.08 -7.26
C LEU A 57 25.58 36.10 -8.21
N ARG A 58 24.81 36.62 -9.15
CA ARG A 58 25.08 37.93 -9.73
C ARG A 58 24.34 38.93 -8.85
N ASP A 59 25.14 39.71 -8.16
CA ASP A 59 24.73 40.87 -7.39
C ASP A 59 24.28 41.96 -8.37
N ASP A 60 22.97 42.23 -8.44
CA ASP A 60 22.47 43.59 -8.65
C ASP A 60 21.00 43.71 -8.22
N ASN A 61 20.81 44.51 -7.18
CA ASN A 61 19.67 45.34 -6.79
C ASN A 61 18.21 44.95 -7.15
N GLN A 62 17.42 44.88 -6.07
CA GLN A 62 15.98 45.18 -5.98
C GLN A 62 15.07 44.45 -6.99
N ARG A 63 14.62 43.27 -6.58
CA ARG A 63 13.21 42.88 -6.76
C ARG A 63 12.67 42.31 -5.47
N ASP A 64 12.01 43.17 -4.73
CA ASP A 64 10.91 42.78 -3.84
C ASP A 64 9.77 42.26 -4.74
N GLU A 65 9.93 41.04 -5.24
CA GLU A 65 8.84 40.31 -5.87
C GLU A 65 8.20 39.49 -4.74
N SER A 66 7.18 40.07 -4.11
CA SER A 66 6.07 39.29 -3.58
C SER A 66 5.65 38.30 -4.67
N LYS A 67 6.18 37.08 -4.65
CA LYS A 67 5.93 36.02 -5.64
C LYS A 67 4.43 35.85 -5.74
N GLU A 68 3.82 36.47 -6.74
CA GLU A 68 2.42 36.25 -7.06
C GLU A 68 2.31 34.76 -7.37
N VAL A 69 1.61 34.02 -6.50
CA VAL A 69 1.42 32.59 -6.67
C VAL A 69 0.74 32.39 -8.02
N THR A 70 1.50 31.85 -8.99
CA THR A 70 1.03 31.66 -10.36
C THR A 70 -0.24 30.83 -10.36
N GLN A 71 -1.16 31.13 -11.29
CA GLN A 71 -2.45 30.44 -11.37
C GLN A 71 -2.26 28.92 -11.55
N GLU A 72 -1.19 28.56 -12.25
CA GLU A 72 -0.69 27.22 -12.49
C GLU A 72 -0.27 26.52 -11.20
N MET A 73 0.44 27.21 -10.30
CA MET A 73 0.80 26.68 -8.99
C MET A 73 -0.45 26.41 -8.15
N LYS A 74 -1.40 27.36 -8.13
CA LYS A 74 -2.70 27.14 -7.46
C LYS A 74 -3.43 25.92 -8.02
N PHE A 75 -3.34 25.69 -9.33
CA PHE A 75 -3.94 24.53 -9.98
C PHE A 75 -3.27 23.21 -9.57
N PHE A 76 -1.93 23.17 -9.52
CA PHE A 76 -1.20 21.98 -9.07
C PHE A 76 -1.52 21.63 -7.61
N VAL A 77 -1.54 22.62 -6.72
CA VAL A 77 -1.92 22.41 -5.31
C VAL A 77 -3.35 21.88 -5.20
N LYS A 78 -4.30 22.45 -5.95
CA LYS A 78 -5.69 21.95 -5.99
C LYS A 78 -5.80 20.50 -6.46
N LEU A 79 -4.96 20.08 -7.40
CA LEU A 79 -4.92 18.68 -7.83
C LEU A 79 -4.39 17.77 -6.72
N LEU A 80 -3.32 18.16 -6.02
CA LEU A 80 -2.82 17.39 -4.89
C LEU A 80 -3.85 17.27 -3.77
N GLU A 81 -4.57 18.36 -3.47
CA GLU A 81 -5.64 18.34 -2.48
C GLU A 81 -6.81 17.44 -2.88
N ARG A 82 -7.14 17.40 -4.19
CA ARG A 82 -8.14 16.47 -4.72
C ARG A 82 -7.70 15.02 -4.54
N GLU A 83 -6.44 14.71 -4.84
CA GLU A 83 -5.88 13.37 -4.64
C GLU A 83 -5.89 12.98 -3.16
N ILE A 84 -5.50 13.86 -2.25
CA ILE A 84 -5.58 13.59 -0.80
C ILE A 84 -7.03 13.34 -0.37
N LYS A 85 -7.98 14.17 -0.83
CA LYS A 85 -9.39 13.97 -0.49
C LYS A 85 -9.89 12.61 -0.96
N LYS A 86 -9.52 12.21 -2.18
CA LYS A 86 -9.83 10.87 -2.72
C LYS A 86 -9.26 9.79 -1.81
N PHE A 87 -7.97 9.88 -1.44
CA PHE A 87 -7.34 8.89 -0.58
C PHE A 87 -8.05 8.78 0.78
N ASN A 88 -8.41 9.91 1.37
CA ASN A 88 -9.11 9.96 2.65
C ASN A 88 -10.50 9.34 2.56
N CYS A 89 -11.28 9.65 1.53
CA CYS A 89 -12.61 9.06 1.34
C CYS A 89 -12.50 7.53 1.24
N PHE A 90 -11.70 7.03 0.30
CA PHE A 90 -11.53 5.58 0.12
C PHE A 90 -11.02 4.88 1.39
N PHE A 91 -10.02 5.46 2.07
CA PHE A 91 -9.44 4.84 3.27
C PHE A 91 -10.44 4.79 4.42
N MET A 92 -11.18 5.88 4.67
CA MET A 92 -12.20 5.94 5.72
C MET A 92 -13.33 4.95 5.45
N ASP A 93 -13.83 4.88 4.21
CA ASP A 93 -14.89 3.95 3.83
C ASP A 93 -14.45 2.49 4.08
N LYS A 94 -13.21 2.15 3.72
CA LYS A 94 -12.64 0.82 3.99
C LYS A 94 -12.39 0.55 5.47
N GLU A 95 -11.92 1.56 6.21
CA GLU A 95 -11.70 1.42 7.65
C GLU A 95 -13.02 1.12 8.39
N GLU A 96 -14.10 1.82 8.05
CA GLU A 96 -15.44 1.59 8.60
C GLU A 96 -15.97 0.18 8.25
N GLU A 97 -15.83 -0.22 6.98
CA GLU A 97 -16.16 -1.57 6.51
C GLU A 97 -15.44 -2.63 7.33
N TYR A 98 -14.13 -2.44 7.59
CA TYR A 98 -13.31 -3.37 8.33
C TYR A 98 -13.71 -3.46 9.80
N VAL A 99 -14.07 -2.35 10.45
CA VAL A 99 -14.57 -2.37 11.83
C VAL A 99 -15.86 -3.20 11.93
N ILE A 100 -16.76 -3.07 10.97
CA ILE A 100 -18.03 -3.83 10.96
C ILE A 100 -17.75 -5.31 10.69
N ARG A 101 -17.01 -5.62 9.63
CA ARG A 101 -16.70 -7.00 9.23
C ARG A 101 -15.93 -7.75 10.32
N PHE A 102 -15.03 -7.07 11.02
CA PHE A 102 -14.31 -7.64 12.15
C PHE A 102 -15.20 -8.03 13.33
N LYS A 103 -16.24 -7.22 13.63
CA LYS A 103 -17.22 -7.56 14.66
C LYS A 103 -18.02 -8.81 14.27
N MET A 104 -18.49 -8.88 13.03
CA MET A 104 -19.18 -10.06 12.51
C MET A 104 -18.30 -11.32 12.57
N LEU A 105 -17.03 -11.22 12.17
CA LEU A 105 -16.10 -12.34 12.26
C LEU A 105 -15.86 -12.80 13.71
N LYS A 106 -15.86 -11.89 14.70
CA LYS A 106 -15.80 -12.28 16.12
C LYS A 106 -17.02 -13.09 16.56
N GLU A 107 -18.19 -12.74 16.05
CA GLU A 107 -19.44 -13.48 16.33
C GLU A 107 -19.40 -14.86 15.67
N ASP A 108 -18.99 -14.96 14.40
CA ASP A 108 -18.79 -16.24 13.68
C ASP A 108 -17.84 -17.17 14.45
N VAL A 109 -16.73 -16.65 14.97
CA VAL A 109 -15.77 -17.44 15.78
C VAL A 109 -16.40 -17.94 17.08
N ALA A 110 -17.24 -17.14 17.73
CA ALA A 110 -17.91 -17.52 18.97
C ALA A 110 -19.01 -18.57 18.73
N GLU A 111 -19.69 -18.51 17.58
CA GLU A 111 -20.73 -19.47 17.20
C GLU A 111 -20.17 -20.84 16.80
N ALA A 112 -18.96 -20.88 16.21
CA ALA A 112 -18.34 -22.11 15.72
C ALA A 112 -18.02 -23.17 16.80
N LYS A 113 -18.21 -22.87 18.11
CA LYS A 113 -18.25 -23.79 19.29
C LYS A 113 -17.63 -25.18 19.08
N ASP A 114 -16.34 -25.24 18.75
CA ASP A 114 -15.54 -26.47 18.57
C ASP A 114 -15.80 -27.34 17.32
N SER A 115 -16.71 -26.97 16.43
CA SER A 115 -16.78 -27.65 15.13
C SER A 115 -15.50 -27.38 14.35
N ARG A 116 -14.70 -28.43 14.15
CA ARG A 116 -13.43 -28.35 13.40
C ARG A 116 -13.62 -27.74 12.02
N GLU A 117 -14.68 -28.15 11.34
CA GLU A 117 -15.02 -27.69 9.99
C GLU A 117 -15.41 -26.21 9.97
N GLU A 118 -16.30 -25.79 10.88
CA GLU A 118 -16.72 -24.38 10.98
C GLU A 118 -15.57 -23.48 11.44
N LEU A 119 -14.74 -23.94 12.39
CA LEU A 119 -13.53 -23.23 12.81
C LEU A 119 -12.56 -23.02 11.65
N MET A 120 -12.36 -24.02 10.80
CA MET A 120 -11.52 -23.88 9.61
C MET A 120 -12.11 -22.92 8.59
N LYS A 121 -13.44 -22.96 8.39
CA LYS A 121 -14.15 -22.03 7.50
C LYS A 121 -14.01 -20.58 7.97
N VAL A 122 -14.22 -20.32 9.25
CA VAL A 122 -14.06 -18.98 9.84
C VAL A 122 -12.59 -18.57 9.87
N GLY A 123 -11.66 -19.50 10.14
CA GLY A 123 -10.22 -19.28 10.06
C GLY A 123 -9.77 -18.79 8.69
N ARG A 124 -10.28 -19.37 7.61
CA ARG A 124 -10.01 -18.89 6.23
C ARG A 124 -10.51 -17.47 6.01
N LYS A 125 -11.75 -17.16 6.39
CA LYS A 125 -12.29 -15.80 6.29
C LYS A 125 -11.42 -14.77 7.04
N LEU A 126 -10.88 -15.14 8.21
CA LEU A 126 -9.98 -14.27 8.98
C LEU A 126 -8.64 -14.04 8.28
N VAL A 127 -8.08 -15.05 7.63
CA VAL A 127 -6.83 -14.91 6.85
C VAL A 127 -7.03 -13.98 5.66
N ASP A 128 -8.13 -14.14 4.91
CA ASP A 128 -8.47 -13.23 3.81
C ASP A 128 -8.68 -11.81 4.32
N PHE A 129 -9.44 -11.66 5.42
CA PHE A 129 -9.68 -10.37 6.07
C PHE A 129 -8.38 -9.68 6.52
N HIS A 130 -7.45 -10.45 7.09
CA HIS A 130 -6.12 -9.95 7.45
C HIS A 130 -5.37 -9.46 6.21
N GLY A 131 -5.33 -10.26 5.15
CA GLY A 131 -4.70 -9.87 3.89
C GLY A 131 -5.26 -8.56 3.32
N GLU A 132 -6.57 -8.39 3.33
CA GLU A 132 -7.24 -7.15 2.90
C GLU A 132 -6.83 -5.92 3.75
N MET A 133 -6.64 -6.08 5.05
CA MET A 133 -6.14 -5.00 5.93
C MET A 133 -4.69 -4.63 5.58
N ILE A 134 -3.81 -5.61 5.35
CA ILE A 134 -2.44 -5.34 4.95
C ILE A 134 -2.38 -4.66 3.57
N LEU A 135 -3.30 -5.00 2.66
CA LEU A 135 -3.41 -4.30 1.38
C LEU A 135 -3.79 -2.83 1.55
N LEU A 136 -4.68 -2.49 2.49
CA LEU A 136 -5.03 -1.09 2.78
C LEU A 136 -3.86 -0.31 3.40
N GLU A 137 -3.02 -0.96 4.23
CA GLU A 137 -1.76 -0.36 4.71
C GLU A 137 -0.78 -0.09 3.56
N ASN A 138 -0.65 -1.03 2.62
CA ASN A 138 0.17 -0.86 1.43
C ASN A 138 -0.36 0.27 0.53
N TYR A 139 -1.68 0.40 0.39
CA TYR A 139 -2.32 1.51 -0.30
C TYR A 139 -1.89 2.86 0.29
N SER A 140 -1.97 3.01 1.61
CA SER A 140 -1.51 4.22 2.31
C SER A 140 -0.04 4.53 2.00
N ALA A 141 0.84 3.53 2.14
CA ALA A 141 2.28 3.66 1.93
C ALA A 141 2.63 4.06 0.48
N LEU A 142 1.97 3.45 -0.51
CA LEU A 142 2.21 3.71 -1.93
C LEU A 142 1.74 5.11 -2.33
N ASN A 143 0.56 5.53 -1.88
CA ASN A 143 0.03 6.87 -2.16
C ASN A 143 0.88 7.96 -1.51
N TYR A 144 1.28 7.77 -0.25
CA TYR A 144 2.22 8.68 0.42
C TYR A 144 3.57 8.77 -0.32
N THR A 145 4.10 7.63 -0.78
CA THR A 145 5.33 7.60 -1.58
C THR A 145 5.16 8.35 -2.91
N GLY A 146 4.00 8.22 -3.55
CA GLY A 146 3.65 8.97 -4.75
C GLY A 146 3.63 10.48 -4.51
N LEU A 147 3.00 10.92 -3.40
CA LEU A 147 2.99 12.33 -2.97
C LEU A 147 4.42 12.86 -2.75
N LEU A 148 5.26 12.12 -2.03
CA LEU A 148 6.67 12.50 -1.83
C LEU A 148 7.41 12.69 -3.14
N LYS A 149 7.24 11.76 -4.09
CA LYS A 149 7.93 11.80 -5.38
C LYS A 149 7.46 12.95 -6.26
N ILE A 150 6.15 13.24 -6.29
CA ILE A 150 5.62 14.32 -7.11
C ILE A 150 5.95 15.70 -6.51
N LEU A 151 5.91 15.83 -5.18
CA LEU A 151 6.32 17.05 -4.48
C LEU A 151 7.82 17.33 -4.67
N LYS A 152 8.67 16.30 -4.55
CA LYS A 152 10.12 16.44 -4.85
C LYS A 152 10.35 16.87 -6.30
N LYS A 153 9.51 16.41 -7.24
CA LYS A 153 9.59 16.81 -8.65
C LYS A 153 9.14 18.27 -8.84
N TYR A 154 8.09 18.71 -8.15
CA TYR A 154 7.65 20.11 -8.15
C TYR A 154 8.76 21.01 -7.62
N ASP A 155 9.28 20.75 -6.41
CA ASP A 155 10.32 21.55 -5.76
C ASP A 155 11.58 21.70 -6.62
N LYS A 156 12.00 20.62 -7.30
CA LYS A 156 13.17 20.65 -8.19
C LYS A 156 12.96 21.56 -9.41
N LYS A 157 11.72 21.71 -9.89
CA LYS A 157 11.38 22.52 -11.06
C LYS A 157 11.09 23.97 -10.70
N SER A 158 10.36 24.22 -9.62
CA SER A 158 9.89 25.54 -9.22
C SER A 158 10.88 26.30 -8.33
N GLY A 159 11.67 25.59 -7.52
CA GLY A 159 12.49 26.17 -6.47
C GLY A 159 11.71 26.66 -5.23
N ASP A 160 10.40 26.43 -5.16
CA ASP A 160 9.53 27.00 -4.10
C ASP A 160 9.52 26.19 -2.78
N LEU A 161 10.14 25.01 -2.74
CA LEU A 161 10.31 24.18 -1.53
C LEU A 161 8.99 23.88 -0.76
N ILE A 162 7.90 23.61 -1.46
CA ILE A 162 6.58 23.34 -0.84
C ILE A 162 6.43 21.94 -0.27
N ARG A 163 7.36 21.01 -0.57
CA ARG A 163 7.29 19.63 -0.09
C ARG A 163 7.17 19.55 1.43
N LEU A 164 8.00 20.28 2.17
CA LEU A 164 8.04 20.19 3.63
C LEU A 164 6.71 20.59 4.30
N PRO A 165 6.14 21.79 4.04
CA PRO A 165 4.86 22.16 4.65
C PRO A 165 3.72 21.22 4.20
N PHE A 166 3.74 20.75 2.96
CA PHE A 166 2.71 19.84 2.46
C PHE A 166 2.78 18.46 3.12
N ILE A 167 3.98 17.90 3.32
CA ILE A 167 4.17 16.62 4.00
C ILE A 167 3.71 16.71 5.46
N ARG A 168 4.02 17.80 6.17
CA ARG A 168 3.52 17.99 7.55
C ARG A 168 2.00 17.94 7.63
N LYS A 169 1.29 18.49 6.64
CA LYS A 169 -0.17 18.38 6.54
C LYS A 169 -0.59 16.93 6.31
N VAL A 170 0.03 16.26 5.33
CA VAL A 170 -0.28 14.87 4.95
C VAL A 170 -0.12 13.87 6.10
N LEU A 171 0.86 14.04 6.97
CA LEU A 171 1.06 13.16 8.14
C LEU A 171 -0.14 13.15 9.11
N HIS A 172 -1.01 14.16 9.04
CA HIS A 172 -2.21 14.25 9.85
C HIS A 172 -3.49 13.82 9.13
N GLU A 173 -3.42 13.49 7.84
CA GLU A 173 -4.57 13.09 7.02
C GLU A 173 -5.00 11.64 7.34
N PRO A 174 -6.31 11.33 7.31
CA PRO A 174 -6.85 10.00 7.60
C PRO A 174 -6.16 8.85 6.86
N PHE A 175 -5.91 8.98 5.55
CA PHE A 175 -5.32 7.89 4.77
C PHE A 175 -3.91 7.49 5.24
N PHE A 176 -3.21 8.38 5.96
CA PHE A 176 -1.87 8.12 6.49
C PHE A 176 -1.91 7.48 7.89
N ARG A 177 -3.01 7.68 8.64
CA ARG A 177 -3.18 7.20 10.02
C ARG A 177 -3.71 5.78 10.03
N THR A 178 -2.80 4.82 9.91
CA THR A 178 -3.13 3.39 9.80
C THR A 178 -3.22 2.68 11.15
N GLU A 179 -3.23 3.40 12.28
CA GLU A 179 -3.12 2.79 13.62
C GLU A 179 -4.30 1.85 13.96
N LEU A 180 -5.51 2.20 13.51
CA LEU A 180 -6.69 1.38 13.73
C LEU A 180 -6.64 0.10 12.90
N VAL A 181 -6.33 0.20 11.60
CA VAL A 181 -6.16 -0.96 10.70
C VAL A 181 -5.08 -1.90 11.24
N ASN A 182 -3.93 -1.37 11.67
CA ASN A 182 -2.86 -2.13 12.31
C ASN A 182 -3.32 -2.88 13.56
N LYS A 183 -4.15 -2.22 14.39
CA LYS A 183 -4.70 -2.84 15.60
C LYS A 183 -5.65 -3.98 15.24
N LEU A 184 -6.54 -3.77 14.27
CA LEU A 184 -7.45 -4.81 13.79
C LEU A 184 -6.68 -5.99 13.20
N ALA A 185 -5.65 -5.74 12.40
CA ALA A 185 -4.78 -6.77 11.83
C ALA A 185 -4.11 -7.63 12.91
N LYS A 186 -3.52 -7.01 13.95
CA LYS A 186 -2.94 -7.73 15.08
C LYS A 186 -3.96 -8.54 15.87
N GLU A 187 -5.15 -8.00 16.12
CA GLU A 187 -6.19 -8.77 16.79
C GLU A 187 -6.66 -9.95 15.91
N CYS A 188 -6.70 -9.78 14.59
CA CYS A 188 -7.00 -10.84 13.64
C CYS A 188 -5.95 -11.95 13.65
N GLU A 189 -4.66 -11.61 13.65
CA GLU A 189 -3.54 -12.57 13.78
C GLU A 189 -3.67 -13.41 15.06
N ILE A 190 -4.00 -12.77 16.19
CA ILE A 190 -4.20 -13.47 17.46
C ILE A 190 -5.38 -14.45 17.36
N MET A 191 -6.47 -14.07 16.70
CA MET A 191 -7.63 -14.96 16.51
C MET A 191 -7.31 -16.14 15.59
N ILE A 192 -6.64 -15.87 14.47
CA ILE A 192 -6.12 -16.88 13.55
C ILE A 192 -5.28 -17.90 14.33
N TYR A 193 -4.27 -17.44 15.06
CA TYR A 193 -3.41 -18.31 15.87
C TYR A 193 -4.21 -19.19 16.84
N ARG A 194 -5.19 -18.61 17.57
CA ARG A 194 -6.03 -19.36 18.51
C ARG A 194 -6.87 -20.44 17.84
N ILE A 195 -7.44 -20.16 16.66
CA ILE A 195 -8.25 -21.13 15.91
C ILE A 195 -7.39 -22.29 15.44
N PHE A 196 -6.23 -22.00 14.85
CA PHE A 196 -5.33 -23.04 14.35
C PHE A 196 -4.72 -23.88 15.49
N SER A 197 -4.33 -23.28 16.62
CA SER A 197 -3.86 -24.02 17.80
C SER A 197 -4.95 -24.88 18.45
N ARG A 198 -6.23 -24.49 18.37
CA ARG A 198 -7.35 -25.29 18.87
C ARG A 198 -7.63 -26.47 17.95
N ASN A 199 -7.55 -26.26 16.64
CA ASN A 199 -7.71 -27.30 15.63
C ASN A 199 -6.64 -28.41 15.75
N GLU A 200 -5.39 -28.03 15.99
CA GLU A 200 -4.28 -28.98 16.19
C GLU A 200 -4.52 -29.90 17.40
N LYS A 201 -5.09 -29.36 18.49
CA LYS A 201 -5.46 -30.13 19.70
C LYS A 201 -6.70 -31.03 19.53
N LEU A 202 -7.50 -30.80 18.49
CA LEU A 202 -8.68 -31.60 18.14
C LEU A 202 -8.37 -32.69 17.09
N GLY A 203 -7.10 -32.82 16.66
CA GLY A 203 -6.66 -33.91 15.81
C GLY A 203 -6.78 -35.29 16.50
N PRO A 204 -6.83 -36.40 15.75
CA PRO A 204 -6.82 -37.74 16.35
C PRO A 204 -5.60 -37.89 17.28
N PRO A 205 -5.70 -38.66 18.38
CA PRO A 205 -4.53 -39.00 19.17
C PRO A 205 -3.46 -39.58 18.23
N GLU A 206 -2.23 -39.11 18.32
CA GLU A 206 -1.08 -39.82 17.76
C GLU A 206 -1.04 -41.20 18.41
N TYR A 207 -1.60 -42.21 17.73
CA TYR A 207 -1.32 -43.58 18.05
C TYR A 207 0.14 -43.84 17.67
N PRO A 208 0.98 -44.36 18.57
CA PRO A 208 2.34 -44.72 18.24
C PRO A 208 2.34 -45.72 17.08
N ASP A 209 3.15 -45.44 16.07
CA ASP A 209 3.42 -46.27 14.89
C ASP A 209 3.52 -47.77 15.24
N GLU A 210 2.59 -48.57 14.72
CA GLU A 210 2.86 -49.96 14.37
C GLU A 210 2.33 -50.26 12.96
N ALA A 211 3.27 -50.20 12.02
CA ALA A 211 3.45 -51.03 10.82
C ALA A 211 2.27 -51.31 9.85
N ALA A 212 2.44 -50.76 8.65
CA ALA A 212 2.26 -51.39 7.33
C ALA A 212 0.95 -52.12 6.98
N ALA A 213 0.23 -51.61 5.97
CA ALA A 213 0.19 -52.20 4.62
C ALA A 213 -0.97 -51.64 3.75
N GLU A 214 -0.62 -51.43 2.48
CA GLU A 214 -1.43 -51.54 1.27
C GLU A 214 -2.29 -50.36 0.76
N GLU A 215 -2.02 -50.06 -0.51
CA GLU A 215 -2.61 -49.07 -1.39
C GLU A 215 -4.05 -49.45 -1.76
N GLU A 216 -4.96 -48.47 -1.77
CA GLU A 216 -6.04 -48.46 -2.76
C GLU A 216 -6.25 -47.02 -3.24
N THR A 217 -5.95 -46.83 -4.53
CA THR A 217 -6.11 -45.59 -5.26
C THR A 217 -7.60 -45.34 -5.56
N GLU A 218 -8.27 -44.57 -4.72
CA GLU A 218 -9.57 -43.97 -5.08
C GLU A 218 -9.33 -42.57 -5.67
N LYS A 219 -9.55 -42.45 -7.00
CA LYS A 219 -9.71 -41.16 -7.68
C LYS A 219 -10.97 -40.48 -7.15
N LEU A 220 -10.84 -39.72 -6.06
CA LEU A 220 -11.83 -38.72 -5.70
C LEU A 220 -11.59 -37.49 -6.58
N GLU A 221 -12.50 -37.25 -7.52
CA GLU A 221 -12.59 -35.98 -8.25
C GLU A 221 -12.60 -34.85 -7.21
N VAL A 222 -11.56 -34.03 -7.23
CA VAL A 222 -11.47 -32.81 -6.42
C VAL A 222 -12.63 -31.92 -6.84
N PRO A 223 -13.59 -31.62 -5.95
CA PRO A 223 -14.68 -30.70 -6.27
C PRO A 223 -14.11 -29.36 -6.73
N GLU A 224 -14.64 -28.83 -7.83
CA GLU A 224 -14.23 -27.56 -8.47
C GLU A 224 -14.22 -26.38 -7.45
N GLU A 225 -15.07 -26.47 -6.42
CA GLU A 225 -15.15 -25.55 -5.27
C GLU A 225 -13.88 -25.56 -4.38
N LEU A 226 -13.18 -26.69 -4.25
CA LEU A 226 -11.93 -26.82 -3.46
C LEU A 226 -10.72 -26.22 -4.19
N GLU A 227 -10.72 -26.21 -5.52
CA GLU A 227 -9.70 -25.51 -6.32
C GLU A 227 -9.90 -23.99 -6.27
N GLU A 228 -11.14 -23.50 -6.33
CA GLU A 228 -11.46 -22.07 -6.16
C GLU A 228 -11.10 -21.56 -4.75
N ILE A 229 -11.33 -22.37 -3.71
CA ILE A 229 -11.01 -22.03 -2.31
C ILE A 229 -9.49 -21.94 -2.06
N LYS A 230 -8.69 -22.84 -2.66
CA LYS A 230 -7.22 -22.78 -2.60
C LYS A 230 -6.65 -21.58 -3.41
N CYS A 231 -7.41 -21.11 -4.40
CA CYS A 231 -7.03 -19.99 -5.26
C CYS A 231 -7.16 -18.64 -4.54
N MET A 232 -8.19 -18.45 -3.72
CA MET A 232 -8.42 -17.23 -2.94
C MET A 232 -7.44 -17.07 -1.76
N GLU A 233 -7.15 -18.16 -1.05
CA GLU A 233 -6.16 -18.22 0.05
C GLU A 233 -4.74 -17.84 -0.41
N ASN A 234 -4.46 -18.02 -1.72
CA ASN A 234 -3.22 -17.63 -2.37
C ASN A 234 -3.25 -16.18 -2.88
N MET A 235 -4.43 -15.61 -3.13
CA MET A 235 -4.58 -14.29 -3.72
C MET A 235 -4.05 -13.22 -2.78
N TYR A 236 -4.68 -12.96 -1.64
CA TYR A 236 -4.30 -11.86 -0.76
C TYR A 236 -2.87 -11.96 -0.21
N LEU A 237 -2.38 -13.17 0.01
CA LEU A 237 -0.99 -13.41 0.37
C LEU A 237 -0.04 -13.04 -0.79
N ARG A 238 -0.29 -13.50 -2.01
CA ARG A 238 0.50 -13.13 -3.20
C ARG A 238 0.46 -11.64 -3.48
N LEU A 239 -0.73 -11.04 -3.33
CA LEU A 239 -0.97 -9.61 -3.48
C LEU A 239 -0.13 -8.84 -2.46
N THR A 240 -0.21 -9.20 -1.18
CA THR A 240 0.56 -8.58 -0.10
C THR A 240 2.07 -8.70 -0.35
N ILE A 241 2.55 -9.89 -0.70
CA ILE A 241 3.97 -10.13 -0.99
C ILE A 241 4.42 -9.27 -2.18
N SER A 242 3.62 -9.17 -3.23
CA SER A 242 3.95 -8.40 -4.44
C SER A 242 3.96 -6.88 -4.16
N ALA A 243 3.04 -6.40 -3.33
CA ALA A 243 3.03 -5.02 -2.84
C ALA A 243 4.28 -4.72 -1.98
N LEU A 244 4.65 -5.61 -1.06
CA LEU A 244 5.85 -5.48 -0.22
C LEU A 244 7.15 -5.49 -1.06
N ARG A 245 7.27 -6.40 -2.03
CA ARG A 245 8.40 -6.42 -2.97
C ARG A 245 8.51 -5.12 -3.74
N THR A 246 7.37 -4.57 -4.18
CA THR A 246 7.32 -3.32 -4.91
C THR A 246 7.71 -2.12 -4.03
N LEU A 247 7.23 -2.07 -2.78
CA LEU A 247 7.69 -1.07 -1.81
C LEU A 247 9.19 -1.17 -1.58
N LYS A 248 9.75 -2.39 -1.49
CA LYS A 248 11.19 -2.61 -1.37
C LYS A 248 11.95 -2.14 -2.61
N GLU A 249 11.48 -2.42 -3.82
CA GLU A 249 12.05 -1.94 -5.10
C GLU A 249 12.03 -0.40 -5.19
N ILE A 250 10.92 0.22 -4.78
CA ILE A 250 10.77 1.68 -4.80
C ILE A 250 11.71 2.36 -3.79
N ARG A 251 11.96 1.72 -2.65
CA ARG A 251 12.83 2.22 -1.58
C ARG A 251 14.30 1.96 -1.86
N SER A 252 14.68 0.82 -2.46
CA SER A 252 16.08 0.49 -2.78
C SER A 252 16.67 1.40 -3.86
N GLY A 253 15.84 1.96 -4.74
CA GLY A 253 16.25 2.97 -5.73
C GLY A 253 16.41 4.39 -5.19
N SER A 254 16.20 4.63 -3.88
CA SER A 254 16.28 5.97 -3.26
C SER A 254 17.53 6.09 -2.39
N SER A 255 18.61 6.69 -2.93
CA SER A 255 19.89 6.87 -2.23
C SER A 255 19.89 7.87 -1.05
N THR A 256 18.72 8.36 -0.61
CA THR A 256 18.60 9.23 0.57
C THR A 256 17.45 8.75 1.46
N LEU A 257 17.78 8.25 2.65
CA LEU A 257 16.87 8.20 3.79
C LEU A 257 16.65 9.64 4.26
N ASP A 258 15.47 10.19 3.97
CA ASP A 258 15.01 11.47 4.53
C ASP A 258 14.16 11.14 5.78
N ILE A 259 14.08 12.07 6.75
CA ILE A 259 13.32 11.86 8.01
C ILE A 259 11.82 11.62 7.77
N PHE A 260 11.34 11.97 6.57
CA PHE A 260 9.97 11.80 6.12
C PHE A 260 9.75 10.54 5.26
N SER A 261 10.80 9.76 4.99
CA SER A 261 10.67 8.47 4.33
C SER A 261 10.05 7.45 5.29
N LEU A 262 9.22 6.56 4.75
CA LEU A 262 8.68 5.44 5.54
C LEU A 262 9.83 4.59 6.11
N PRO A 263 9.75 4.15 7.38
CA PRO A 263 10.77 3.31 7.99
C PRO A 263 10.93 2.00 7.19
N PRO A 264 12.15 1.41 7.13
CA PRO A 264 12.36 0.13 6.47
C PRO A 264 11.39 -0.93 7.02
N ILE A 265 10.83 -1.73 6.13
CA ILE A 265 9.99 -2.88 6.51
C ILE A 265 10.98 -3.92 7.04
N ASN A 266 11.15 -3.97 8.36
CA ASN A 266 11.88 -5.04 9.01
C ASN A 266 10.97 -6.28 9.05
N GLN A 267 11.52 -7.40 8.58
CA GLN A 267 10.92 -8.73 8.66
C GLN A 267 10.79 -9.20 10.10
#